data_AF-A0A1J8QJW6-F1
#
_entry.id   AF-A0A1J8QJW6-F1
#
_cell.length_a   1.000
_cell.length_b   1.000
_cell.length_c   1.000
_cell.angle_alpha   90.00
_cell.angle_beta   90.00
_cell.angle_gamma   90.00
#
_symmetry.space_group_name_H-M   'P 1'
#
loop_
_entity.id
_entity.type
_entity.pdbx_description
1 polymer ?
#
loop_
_entity_poly.entity_id
_entity_poly.type
_entity_poly.pdbx_seq_one_letter_code
_entity_poly.pdbx_strand_id
1 'polypeptide(L)' 'MLATYQSSQGCVSPGSGQRRIEHYLENLPSGSDWREFCATTPASFHGMHFIGAQFSFQKNGGTYGHWVFDDESCN' A
#
# COMPACT_ATOMS: atom_id res chain seq x y z
N MET A 1 4.39 11.77 5.62
CA MET A 1 3.80 11.16 4.42
C MET A 1 2.45 10.57 4.80
N LEU A 2 1.48 10.57 3.88
CA LEU A 2 0.13 10.08 4.11
C LEU A 2 -0.31 9.19 2.94
N ALA A 3 -1.02 8.10 3.22
CA ALA A 3 -1.67 7.26 2.22
C ALA A 3 -3.08 7.82 1.93
N THR A 4 -3.33 8.28 0.70
CA THR A 4 -4.54 9.08 0.40
C THR A 4 -5.44 8.50 -0.69
N TYR A 5 -4.88 7.96 -1.78
CA TYR A 5 -5.67 7.37 -2.86
C TYR A 5 -5.51 5.86 -2.92
N GLN A 6 -6.55 5.13 -2.50
CA GLN A 6 -6.61 3.67 -2.54
C GLN A 6 -7.10 3.14 -3.90
N SER A 7 -6.40 2.14 -4.44
CA SER A 7 -6.85 1.32 -5.56
C SER A 7 -6.74 -0.17 -5.23
N SER A 8 -7.86 -0.90 -5.34
CA SER A 8 -7.86 -2.36 -5.18
C SER A 8 -7.26 -3.01 -6.42
N GLN A 9 -6.23 -3.82 -6.23
CA GLN A 9 -5.59 -4.58 -7.30
C GLN A 9 -6.23 -5.96 -7.50
N GLY A 10 -7.24 -6.30 -6.69
CA GLY A 10 -7.90 -7.60 -6.70
C GLY A 10 -7.15 -8.65 -5.88
N CYS A 11 -7.54 -9.91 -6.05
CA CYS A 11 -6.88 -11.04 -5.40
C CYS A 11 -5.44 -11.18 -5.91
N VAL A 12 -4.52 -11.58 -5.02
CA VAL A 12 -3.11 -11.79 -5.38
C VAL A 12 -2.98 -12.90 -6.43
N SER A 13 -3.68 -14.00 -6.20
CA SER A 13 -3.90 -15.08 -7.16
C SER A 13 -5.23 -15.79 -6.86
N PRO A 14 -5.80 -16.58 -7.81
CA PRO A 14 -6.96 -17.42 -7.52
C PRO A 14 -6.66 -18.38 -6.36
N GLY A 15 -7.57 -18.51 -5.41
CA GLY A 15 -7.41 -19.40 -4.24
C GLY A 15 -6.33 -18.99 -3.24
N SER A 16 -5.78 -17.77 -3.33
CA SER A 16 -4.78 -17.29 -2.36
C SER A 16 -5.38 -16.96 -1.00
N GLY A 17 -6.68 -16.66 -0.95
CA GLY A 17 -7.29 -16.03 0.21
C GLY A 17 -6.70 -14.66 0.53
N GLN A 18 -6.02 -14.01 -0.41
CA GLN A 18 -5.33 -12.73 -0.19
C GLN A 18 -5.68 -11.70 -1.24
N ARG A 19 -5.87 -10.45 -0.80
CA ARG A 19 -6.10 -9.29 -1.65
C ARG A 19 -4.90 -8.35 -1.61
N ARG A 20 -4.59 -7.74 -2.75
CA ARG A 20 -3.63 -6.63 -2.85
C ARG A 20 -4.36 -5.31 -3.03
N ILE A 21 -3.89 -4.30 -2.31
CA ILE A 21 -4.27 -2.91 -2.56
C ILE A 21 -3.05 -2.02 -2.73
N GLU A 22 -3.27 -0.90 -3.38
CA GLU A 22 -2.28 0.14 -3.62
C GLU A 22 -2.76 1.45 -3.04
N HIS A 23 -1.86 2.21 -2.42
CA HIS A 23 -2.12 3.61 -2.09
C HIS A 23 -1.06 4.52 -2.69
N TYR A 24 -1.50 5.66 -3.19
CA TYR A 24 -0.62 6.79 -3.46
C TYR A 24 -0.21 7.46 -2.14
N LEU A 25 1.07 7.82 -2.05
CA LEU A 25 1.68 8.41 -0.87
C LEU A 25 2.03 9.87 -1.12
N GLU A 26 1.38 10.75 -0.36
CA GLU A 26 1.53 12.20 -0.46
C GLU A 26 2.49 12.76 0.58
N ASN A 27 2.94 14.00 0.32
CA ASN A 27 3.83 14.76 1.20
C ASN A 27 5.18 14.04 1.44
N LEU A 28 5.74 13.47 0.37
CA LEU A 28 7.14 13.02 0.36
C LEU A 28 8.04 14.26 0.37
N PRO A 29 8.90 14.46 1.38
CA PRO A 29 9.87 15.55 1.37
C PRO A 29 10.85 15.42 0.21
N SER A 30 11.15 16.52 -0.48
CA SER A 30 12.13 16.51 -1.57
C SER A 30 13.51 16.06 -1.07
N GLY A 31 14.15 15.15 -1.80
CA GLY A 31 15.47 14.60 -1.47
C GLY A 31 15.48 13.57 -0.33
N SER A 32 14.33 13.16 0.20
CA SER A 32 14.24 12.14 1.24
C SER A 32 14.22 10.71 0.68
N ASP A 33 14.48 9.73 1.56
CA ASP A 33 14.36 8.31 1.21
C ASP A 33 12.88 7.87 1.27
N TRP A 34 12.24 7.94 0.11
CA TRP A 34 10.86 7.50 -0.07
C TRP A 34 10.62 6.05 0.35
N ARG A 35 11.63 5.17 0.31
CA ARG A 35 11.46 3.76 0.73
C ARG A 35 11.23 3.67 2.23
N GLU A 36 12.01 4.42 3.00
CA GLU A 36 11.88 4.49 4.45
C GLU A 36 10.52 5.07 4.85
N PHE A 37 10.11 6.18 4.23
CA PHE A 37 8.80 6.78 4.49
C PHE A 37 7.65 5.85 4.11
N CYS A 38 7.73 5.15 2.97
CA CYS A 38 6.70 4.20 2.57
C CYS A 38 6.56 3.04 3.59
N ALA A 39 7.69 2.51 4.08
CA ALA A 39 7.72 1.44 5.07
C ALA A 39 7.29 1.86 6.48
N THR A 40 7.17 3.17 6.74
CA THR A 40 6.79 3.72 8.06
C THR A 40 5.53 4.59 8.02
N THR A 41 4.90 4.74 6.86
CA THR A 41 3.65 5.50 6.73
C THR A 41 2.47 4.62 7.13
N PRO A 42 1.76 4.97 8.22
CA PRO A 42 0.62 4.19 8.64
C PRO A 42 -0.53 4.32 7.64
N ALA A 43 -1.24 3.22 7.41
CA ALA A 43 -2.43 3.16 6.58
C ALA A 43 -3.53 2.37 7.30
N SER A 44 -4.77 2.87 7.24
CA SER A 44 -5.92 2.19 7.85
C SER A 44 -7.02 2.04 6.82
N PHE A 45 -7.44 0.81 6.56
CA PHE A 45 -8.49 0.49 5.60
C PHE A 45 -9.12 -0.86 5.95
N HIS A 46 -10.40 -1.06 5.58
CA HIS A 46 -11.14 -2.29 5.88
C HIS A 46 -11.11 -2.72 7.36
N GLY A 47 -11.04 -1.76 8.29
CA GLY A 47 -10.95 -2.04 9.74
C GLY A 47 -9.57 -2.55 10.21
N MET A 48 -8.60 -2.67 9.30
CA MET A 48 -7.22 -3.05 9.61
C MET A 48 -6.33 -1.81 9.70
N HIS A 49 -5.29 -1.91 10.53
CA HIS A 49 -4.28 -0.87 10.70
C HIS A 49 -2.90 -1.44 10.37
N PHE A 50 -2.18 -0.75 9.49
CA PHE A 50 -0.83 -1.09 9.06
C PHE A 50 0.11 0.04 9.43
N ILE A 51 1.29 -0.31 9.92
CA ILE A 51 2.35 0.64 10.28
C ILE A 51 3.14 1.15 9.06
N GLY A 52 2.99 0.49 7.91
CA GLY A 52 3.76 0.76 6.71
C GLY A 52 3.33 -0.13 5.56
N ALA A 53 3.75 0.21 4.33
CA ALA A 53 3.58 -0.65 3.16
C ALA A 53 4.54 -1.84 3.20
N GLN A 54 4.10 -2.98 2.66
CA GLN A 54 4.95 -4.16 2.50
C GLN A 54 5.90 -4.01 1.30
N PHE A 55 5.40 -3.37 0.23
CA PHE A 55 6.20 -3.05 -0.95
C PHE A 55 6.03 -1.59 -1.32
N SER A 56 7.11 -0.98 -1.79
CA SER A 56 7.17 0.42 -2.15
C SER A 56 7.74 0.57 -3.57
N PHE A 57 7.15 1.46 -4.36
CA PHE A 57 7.63 1.74 -5.71
C PHE A 57 7.28 3.16 -6.15
N GLN A 58 7.98 3.63 -7.18
CA GLN A 58 7.65 4.90 -7.82
C GLN A 58 7.14 4.68 -9.24
N LYS A 59 6.14 5.47 -9.63
CA LYS A 59 5.58 5.46 -10.98
C LYS A 59 5.17 6.88 -11.35
N ASN A 60 5.58 7.36 -12.53
CA ASN A 60 5.25 8.70 -13.02
C ASN A 60 5.57 9.84 -12.02
N GLY A 61 6.67 9.72 -11.27
CA GLY A 61 7.07 10.70 -10.24
C GLY A 61 6.27 10.63 -8.93
N GLY A 62 5.27 9.74 -8.84
CA GLY A 62 4.55 9.45 -7.60
C GLY A 62 5.16 8.28 -6.83
N THR A 63 4.98 8.28 -5.50
CA THR A 63 5.35 7.16 -4.63
C THR A 63 4.09 6.39 -4.25
N TYR A 64 4.17 5.06 -4.30
CA TYR A 64 3.07 4.17 -4.02
C TYR A 64 3.50 3.07 -3.06
N GLY A 65 2.58 2.68 -2.19
CA GLY A 65 2.72 1.51 -1.32
C GLY A 65 1.76 0.39 -1.76
N HIS A 66 2.17 -0.86 -1.55
CA HIS A 66 1.29 -2.02 -1.63
C HIS A 66 1.13 -2.68 -0.27
N TRP A 67 -0.10 -3.11 -0.02
CA TRP A 67 -0.49 -3.91 1.14
C TRP A 67 -1.20 -5.17 0.66
N VAL A 68 -0.81 -6.30 1.23
CA VAL A 68 -1.47 -7.60 1.06
C VAL A 68 -2.04 -8.02 2.40
N PHE A 69 -3.30 -8.46 2.38
CA PHE A 69 -4.03 -8.92 3.55
C PHE A 69 -4.97 -10.06 3.20
N ASP A 70 -5.39 -10.81 4.21
CA ASP A 70 -6.29 -11.95 4.04
C ASP A 70 -7.71 -11.48 3.71
N ASP A 71 -8.28 -12.05 2.66
CA ASP A 71 -9.63 -11.82 2.17
C ASP A 71 -10.23 -13.16 1.72
N GLU A 72 -11.21 -13.65 2.48
CA GLU A 72 -11.91 -14.90 2.18
C GLU A 72 -12.65 -14.88 0.84
N SER A 73 -12.91 -13.69 0.27
CA SER A 73 -13.48 -13.57 -1.08
C SER A 73 -12.48 -14.00 -2.17
N CYS A 74 -11.21 -14.20 -1.84
CA CYS A 74 -10.14 -14.58 -2.76
C CYS A 74 -9.81 -16.09 -2.75
N ASN A 75 -10.80 -16.91 -2.37
CA ASN A 75 -10.74 -18.37 -2.33
C ASN A 75 -10.95 -19.03 -3.71
#